data_AF-A0AAW1IIV7-F1
#
_entry.id   AF-A0AAW1IIV7-F1
#
_cell.length_a   1.000
_cell.length_b   1.000
_cell.length_c   1.000
_cell.angle_alpha   90.00
_cell.angle_beta   90.00
_cell.angle_gamma   90.00
#
_symmetry.space_group_name_H-M   'P 1'
#
loop_
_entity.id
_entity.type
_entity.pdbx_description
1 polymer ?
#
loop_
_entity_poly.entity_id
_entity_poly.type
_entity_poly.pdbx_seq_one_letter_code
_entity_poly.pdbx_strand_id
1 'polypeptide(L)'
;MVIYNLEETPNVFITPNYYDNVFEYRMEEFKGEEDGKTIGYINLRSDKLMVYGSEVKESVLQRFYESLVLRPKVGIIYVNCNGACYVRVAGRTYRPIHNVIFDWSSFGVVVPNSLNESLKKQVEELEKAVKKSNKEGELARIEVECTKASLKASNDEVNELKKVQNELGLKVQKAYEKVALVDFELELYKIELESCKKELDDVLDDLCSCKDERAKMEVELHTIRDQLSSEILNSNKINDDLEMKSKFLENELTLVRYELHSTKDKLEFSDKNVKALKEQLSSFKNICKDMKEELEKVQDQHYMANKEVQNTKTLLESSRKEVDELKDRIRRHEEEHQCMELQIQKMINHTKLINLEMKSNNKKLDQLLISSLWKKLNHKVSLPSTNCGHIVFQSSKEFDISPPNLEIIAHEIPIC
;
A
#
# COMPACT_ATOMS: atom_id res chain seq x y z
N MET A 1 -68.90 116.60 25.11
CA MET A 1 -69.69 115.81 26.07
C MET A 1 -70.32 114.68 25.30
N VAL A 2 -69.71 113.50 25.37
CA VAL A 2 -70.20 112.27 24.73
C VAL A 2 -71.09 111.53 25.75
N ILE A 3 -72.16 110.90 25.28
CA ILE A 3 -73.03 110.05 26.10
C ILE A 3 -72.76 108.60 25.71
N TYR A 4 -72.39 107.78 26.69
CA TYR A 4 -72.14 106.35 26.51
C TYR A 4 -73.27 105.56 27.16
N ASN A 5 -74.08 104.85 26.36
CA ASN A 5 -75.14 103.97 26.84
C ASN A 5 -74.61 102.53 26.88
N LEU A 6 -74.43 101.96 28.07
CA LEU A 6 -73.87 100.60 28.18
C LEU A 6 -74.86 99.51 27.75
N GLU A 7 -76.17 99.74 27.84
CA GLU A 7 -77.17 98.77 27.38
C GLU A 7 -77.08 98.43 25.87
N GLU A 8 -76.55 99.34 25.04
CA GLU A 8 -76.37 99.12 23.61
C GLU A 8 -75.19 98.19 23.29
N THR A 9 -74.30 97.96 24.26
CA THR A 9 -73.06 97.20 24.09
C THR A 9 -72.79 96.27 25.29
N PRO A 10 -73.57 95.19 25.48
CA PRO A 10 -73.52 94.35 26.69
C PRO A 10 -72.18 93.60 26.90
N ASN A 11 -71.35 93.53 25.87
CA ASN A 11 -70.02 92.92 25.89
C ASN A 11 -68.90 93.92 26.24
N VAL A 12 -69.24 95.19 26.43
CA VAL A 12 -68.31 96.24 26.85
C VAL A 12 -68.33 96.33 28.36
N PHE A 13 -67.14 96.28 28.94
CA PHE A 13 -66.94 96.42 30.37
C PHE A 13 -66.23 97.73 30.66
N ILE A 14 -66.60 98.33 31.80
CA ILE A 14 -65.94 99.51 32.31
C ILE A 14 -65.03 99.08 33.44
N THR A 15 -63.78 99.51 33.35
CA THR A 15 -62.80 99.37 34.42
C THR A 15 -62.28 100.74 34.83
N PRO A 16 -62.28 101.06 36.14
CA PRO A 16 -61.51 102.18 36.64
C PRO A 16 -60.02 101.87 36.52
N ASN A 17 -59.24 102.86 36.08
CA ASN A 17 -57.79 102.85 36.07
C ASN A 17 -57.33 104.07 36.88
N TYR A 18 -56.68 103.84 38.02
CA TYR A 18 -56.20 104.90 38.88
C TYR A 18 -54.72 105.16 38.58
N TYR A 19 -54.44 106.23 37.84
CA TYR A 19 -53.09 106.65 37.48
C TYR A 19 -52.92 108.14 37.79
N ASP A 20 -51.77 108.53 38.34
CA ASP A 20 -51.42 109.93 38.64
C ASP A 20 -52.48 110.72 39.45
N ASN A 21 -53.08 110.06 40.45
CA ASN A 21 -54.15 110.61 41.32
C ASN A 21 -55.45 111.02 40.61
N VAL A 22 -55.69 110.52 39.40
CA VAL A 22 -56.94 110.73 38.66
C VAL A 22 -57.54 109.38 38.27
N PHE A 23 -58.87 109.25 38.37
CA PHE A 23 -59.59 108.10 37.84
C PHE A 23 -59.84 108.30 36.34
N GLU A 24 -59.28 107.41 35.53
CA GLU A 24 -59.64 107.27 34.12
C GLU A 24 -60.42 105.98 33.94
N TYR A 25 -61.51 106.01 33.17
CA TYR A 25 -62.35 104.83 32.95
C TYR A 25 -62.09 104.30 31.56
N ARG A 26 -61.73 103.02 31.44
CA ARG A 26 -61.54 102.36 30.14
C ARG A 26 -62.77 101.54 29.80
N MET A 27 -63.16 101.63 28.54
CA MET A 27 -64.07 100.67 27.93
C MET A 27 -63.24 99.57 27.29
N GLU A 28 -63.44 98.34 27.74
CA GLU A 28 -62.76 97.17 27.19
C GLU A 28 -63.80 96.19 26.67
N GLU A 29 -63.60 95.71 25.43
CA GLU A 29 -64.40 94.65 24.83
C GLU A 29 -63.63 93.33 24.97
N PHE A 30 -64.31 92.29 25.47
CA PHE A 30 -63.72 90.96 25.64
C PHE A 30 -64.22 90.01 24.55
N LYS A 31 -63.28 89.35 23.85
CA LYS A 31 -63.57 88.25 22.91
C LYS A 31 -63.07 86.91 23.46
N GLY A 32 -63.37 86.63 24.72
CA GLY A 32 -62.91 85.44 25.45
C GLY A 32 -62.21 85.77 26.77
N GLU A 33 -61.60 84.77 27.42
CA GLU A 33 -61.06 84.90 28.78
C GLU A 33 -59.73 85.66 28.86
N GLU A 34 -58.97 85.76 27.76
CA GLU A 34 -57.57 86.25 27.78
C GLU A 34 -57.35 87.59 27.05
N ASP A 35 -58.10 87.89 25.97
CA ASP A 35 -57.87 89.08 25.12
C ASP A 35 -58.92 90.19 25.31
N GLY A 36 -58.71 91.03 26.33
CA GLY A 36 -59.44 92.30 26.48
C GLY A 36 -58.80 93.38 25.61
N LYS A 37 -59.56 93.99 24.69
CA LYS A 37 -59.09 95.12 23.86
C LYS A 37 -59.71 96.41 24.36
N THR A 38 -58.88 97.39 24.72
CA THR A 38 -59.34 98.76 25.01
C THR A 38 -59.93 99.37 23.74
N ILE A 39 -61.23 99.68 23.78
CA ILE A 39 -61.96 100.31 22.67
C ILE A 39 -62.09 101.82 22.85
N GLY A 40 -61.92 102.34 24.07
CA GLY A 40 -61.93 103.77 24.33
C GLY A 40 -61.71 104.13 25.80
N TYR A 41 -61.62 105.44 26.05
CA TYR A 41 -61.50 106.03 27.38
C TYR A 41 -62.71 106.94 27.62
N ILE A 42 -63.29 106.85 28.80
CA ILE A 42 -64.39 107.70 29.25
C ILE A 42 -63.84 108.63 30.35
N ASN A 43 -64.02 109.93 30.16
CA ASN A 43 -63.77 110.90 31.20
C ASN A 43 -65.11 111.31 31.83
N LEU A 44 -65.46 110.69 32.97
CA LEU A 44 -66.75 110.92 33.66
C LEU A 44 -66.91 112.35 34.23
N ARG A 45 -65.89 113.21 34.14
CA ARG A 45 -66.01 114.64 34.46
C ARG A 45 -66.60 115.45 33.31
N SER A 46 -66.42 114.98 32.07
CA SER A 46 -66.86 115.68 30.85
C SER A 46 -67.85 114.89 30.00
N ASP A 47 -67.97 113.58 30.22
CA ASP A 47 -68.84 112.65 29.51
C ASP A 47 -69.86 112.01 30.46
N LYS A 48 -70.98 111.55 29.92
CA LYS A 48 -72.03 110.85 30.69
C LYS A 48 -72.03 109.37 30.40
N LEU A 49 -72.06 108.59 31.47
CA LEU A 49 -72.24 107.15 31.41
C LEU A 49 -73.68 106.82 31.85
N MET A 50 -74.45 106.22 30.95
CA MET A 50 -75.82 105.80 31.21
C MET A 50 -75.88 104.27 31.30
N VAL A 51 -76.54 103.78 32.35
CA VAL A 51 -76.88 102.35 32.52
C VAL A 51 -78.37 102.26 32.81
N TYR A 52 -79.12 101.62 31.92
CA TYR A 52 -80.58 101.50 32.02
C TYR A 52 -81.28 102.84 32.27
N GLY A 53 -80.88 103.86 31.51
CA GLY A 53 -81.44 105.21 31.60
C GLY A 53 -81.02 106.02 32.85
N SER A 54 -80.17 105.48 33.72
CA SER A 54 -79.64 106.20 34.90
C SER A 54 -78.19 106.64 34.68
N GLU A 55 -77.88 107.89 35.01
CA GLU A 55 -76.52 108.43 34.92
C GLU A 55 -75.65 107.92 36.08
N VAL A 56 -74.61 107.15 35.75
CA VAL A 56 -73.63 106.65 36.72
C VAL A 56 -72.54 107.70 36.90
N LYS A 57 -72.53 108.33 38.09
CA LYS A 57 -71.52 109.33 38.46
C LYS A 57 -70.19 108.68 38.83
N GLU A 58 -69.08 109.38 38.57
CA GLU A 58 -67.70 108.99 38.97
C GLU A 58 -67.64 108.52 40.43
N SER A 59 -68.33 109.22 41.34
CA SER A 59 -68.35 108.91 42.77
C SER A 59 -68.94 107.54 43.11
N VAL A 60 -69.85 107.00 42.31
CA VAL A 60 -70.45 105.67 42.53
C VAL A 60 -69.42 104.58 42.19
N LEU A 61 -68.77 104.70 41.04
CA LEU A 61 -67.73 103.76 40.61
C LEU A 61 -66.48 103.84 41.48
N GLN A 62 -66.10 105.04 41.94
CA GLN A 62 -65.01 105.22 42.87
C GLN A 62 -65.30 104.51 44.21
N ARG A 63 -66.49 104.72 44.80
CA ARG A 63 -66.87 104.06 46.06
C ARG A 63 -66.88 102.54 45.91
N PHE A 64 -67.31 102.02 44.75
CA PHE A 64 -67.26 100.59 44.46
C PHE A 64 -65.82 100.07 44.42
N TYR A 65 -64.92 100.76 43.74
CA TYR A 65 -63.50 100.41 43.68
C TYR A 65 -62.86 100.42 45.07
N GLU A 66 -63.17 101.42 45.90
CA GLU A 66 -62.67 101.52 47.28
C GLU A 66 -63.25 100.45 48.22
N SER A 67 -64.49 99.99 47.99
CA SER A 67 -65.16 99.00 48.85
C SER A 67 -64.67 97.58 48.63
N LEU A 68 -64.13 97.29 47.45
CA LEU A 68 -63.50 96.01 47.16
C LEU A 68 -62.10 96.04 47.76
N VAL A 69 -61.88 95.24 48.81
CA VAL A 69 -60.59 95.10 49.54
C VAL A 69 -59.54 94.38 48.68
N LEU A 70 -59.35 94.84 47.44
CA LEU A 70 -58.25 94.43 46.58
C LEU A 70 -57.11 95.41 46.83
N ARG A 71 -55.97 94.90 47.31
CA ARG A 71 -54.79 95.75 47.52
C ARG A 71 -54.47 96.48 46.21
N PRO A 72 -54.13 97.80 46.22
CA PRO A 72 -54.08 98.68 45.05
C PRO A 72 -53.15 98.30 43.87
N LYS A 73 -52.51 97.13 43.88
CA LYS A 73 -51.47 96.73 42.92
C LYS A 73 -51.67 95.35 42.28
N VAL A 74 -52.76 94.63 42.55
CA VAL A 74 -52.83 93.21 42.11
C VAL A 74 -54.12 92.83 41.37
N GLY A 75 -55.17 93.67 41.36
CA GLY A 75 -56.45 93.32 40.73
C GLY A 75 -57.06 94.46 39.92
N ILE A 76 -57.59 94.16 38.73
CA ILE A 76 -58.43 95.06 37.92
C ILE A 76 -59.85 94.48 37.88
N ILE A 77 -60.87 95.32 38.06
CA ILE A 77 -62.29 94.91 38.09
C ILE A 77 -63.00 95.42 36.84
N TYR A 78 -63.74 94.55 36.17
CA TYR A 78 -64.54 94.84 34.99
C TYR A 78 -66.01 94.67 35.33
N VAL A 79 -66.84 95.69 35.08
CA VAL A 79 -68.30 95.63 35.27
C VAL A 79 -69.01 96.03 33.98
N ASN A 80 -70.02 95.27 33.55
CA ASN A 80 -70.89 95.64 32.42
C ASN A 80 -72.29 96.09 32.88
N CYS A 81 -73.16 96.47 31.94
CA CYS A 81 -74.54 96.90 32.24
C CYS A 81 -75.35 95.88 33.04
N ASN A 82 -75.10 94.58 32.87
CA ASN A 82 -75.86 93.52 33.54
C ASN A 82 -75.39 93.26 34.99
N GLY A 83 -74.46 94.06 35.50
CA GLY A 83 -73.88 93.87 36.82
C GLY A 83 -72.95 92.66 36.89
N ALA A 84 -72.53 92.09 35.75
CA ALA A 84 -71.54 91.03 35.71
C ALA A 84 -70.17 91.62 36.02
N CYS A 85 -69.52 91.07 37.04
CA CYS A 85 -68.23 91.52 37.53
C CYS A 85 -67.14 90.48 37.22
N TYR A 86 -66.02 90.89 36.63
CA TYR A 86 -64.82 90.06 36.46
C TYR A 86 -63.65 90.68 37.22
N VAL A 87 -62.80 89.83 37.81
CA VAL A 87 -61.60 90.29 38.50
C VAL A 87 -60.38 89.67 37.83
N ARG A 88 -59.48 90.51 37.31
CA ARG A 88 -58.20 90.08 36.75
C ARG A 88 -57.11 90.27 37.78
N VAL A 89 -56.50 89.17 38.23
CA VAL A 89 -55.41 89.14 39.21
C VAL A 89 -54.20 88.45 38.60
N ALA A 90 -53.04 89.11 38.59
CA ALA A 90 -51.77 88.57 38.06
C ALA A 90 -51.87 88.00 36.63
N GLY A 91 -52.57 88.70 35.73
CA GLY A 91 -52.69 88.33 34.31
C GLY A 91 -53.74 87.28 33.99
N ARG A 92 -54.41 86.68 34.98
CA ARG A 92 -55.54 85.76 34.77
C ARG A 92 -56.85 86.42 35.09
N THR A 93 -57.83 86.28 34.19
CA THR A 93 -59.20 86.77 34.39
C THR A 93 -60.00 85.69 35.11
N TYR A 94 -60.47 85.97 36.32
CA TYR A 94 -61.34 85.05 37.05
C TYR A 94 -62.78 85.54 36.95
N ARG A 95 -63.68 84.66 36.51
CA ARG A 95 -65.12 84.87 36.66
C ARG A 95 -65.48 84.49 38.11
N PRO A 96 -65.97 85.41 38.94
CA PRO A 96 -66.44 85.07 40.28
C PRO A 96 -67.52 83.99 40.17
N ILE A 97 -67.48 83.01 41.09
CA ILE A 97 -68.42 81.89 41.15
C ILE A 97 -69.82 82.43 41.45
N HIS A 98 -70.64 82.60 40.40
CA HIS A 98 -72.11 82.69 40.29
C HIS A 98 -72.95 83.56 41.26
N ASN A 99 -72.42 84.26 42.27
CA ASN A 99 -73.26 84.92 43.30
C ASN A 99 -72.92 86.39 43.60
N VAL A 100 -72.16 87.09 42.75
CA VAL A 100 -71.94 88.54 42.89
C VAL A 100 -72.56 89.23 41.67
N ILE A 101 -73.83 89.64 41.81
CA ILE A 101 -74.52 90.51 40.86
C ILE A 101 -74.43 91.92 41.44
N PHE A 102 -73.83 92.85 40.69
CA PHE A 102 -73.86 94.25 41.10
C PHE A 102 -75.27 94.80 40.87
N ASP A 103 -76.03 94.93 41.94
CA ASP A 103 -77.36 95.49 41.90
C ASP A 103 -77.26 97.02 41.82
N TRP A 104 -77.67 97.56 40.67
CA TRP A 104 -77.78 99.00 40.45
C TRP A 104 -78.99 99.61 41.19
N SER A 105 -79.82 98.80 41.85
CA SER A 105 -81.03 99.23 42.55
C SER A 105 -80.72 99.68 43.99
N SER A 106 -80.86 100.98 44.25
CA SER A 106 -80.85 101.54 45.61
C SER A 106 -81.92 102.62 45.76
N PHE A 107 -83.18 102.21 45.91
CA PHE A 107 -84.26 103.06 46.42
C PHE A 107 -85.25 102.23 47.25
N GLY A 108 -85.29 102.48 48.56
CA GLY A 108 -86.10 101.74 49.53
C GLY A 108 -87.56 102.17 49.64
N VAL A 109 -88.37 101.35 50.31
CA VAL A 109 -89.70 101.70 50.83
C VAL A 109 -89.94 101.00 52.18
N VAL A 110 -90.43 101.79 53.15
CA VAL A 110 -90.73 101.48 54.56
C VAL A 110 -92.26 101.34 54.72
N VAL A 111 -92.73 100.94 55.93
CA VAL A 111 -94.01 101.29 56.62
C VAL A 111 -95.00 100.09 56.75
N PRO A 112 -95.76 99.90 57.87
CA PRO A 112 -95.41 99.89 59.30
C PRO A 112 -96.21 98.83 60.14
N ASN A 113 -95.85 98.72 61.42
CA ASN A 113 -96.72 98.25 62.49
C ASN A 113 -98.04 99.04 62.58
N SER A 114 -99.18 98.36 62.72
CA SER A 114 -100.22 98.78 63.66
C SER A 114 -101.09 97.60 64.12
N LEU A 115 -101.06 97.37 65.44
CA LEU A 115 -101.91 96.45 66.18
C LEU A 115 -103.37 96.88 66.09
N ASN A 116 -104.26 95.92 65.85
CA ASN A 116 -105.69 96.08 66.11
C ASN A 116 -106.27 94.76 66.66
N GLU A 117 -107.22 94.86 67.59
CA GLU A 117 -107.70 93.81 68.52
C GLU A 117 -108.37 92.57 67.86
N SER A 118 -108.38 92.47 66.53
CA SER A 118 -108.74 91.27 65.76
C SER A 118 -107.72 90.13 65.91
N LEU A 119 -106.49 90.44 66.34
CA LEU A 119 -105.39 89.50 66.57
C LEU A 119 -105.65 88.52 67.72
N LYS A 120 -106.49 88.85 68.71
CA LYS A 120 -106.74 87.92 69.84
C LYS A 120 -107.52 86.67 69.43
N LYS A 121 -108.31 86.74 68.36
CA LYS A 121 -109.10 85.61 67.84
C LYS A 121 -108.36 84.81 66.77
N GLN A 122 -107.54 85.49 65.96
CA GLN A 122 -106.61 84.82 65.03
C GLN A 122 -105.43 84.16 65.77
N VAL A 123 -105.02 84.64 66.95
CA VAL A 123 -103.99 83.98 67.77
C VAL A 123 -104.46 82.61 68.30
N GLU A 124 -105.74 82.41 68.63
CA GLU A 124 -106.24 81.07 69.02
C GLU A 124 -106.35 80.10 67.82
N GLU A 125 -106.69 80.60 66.62
CA GLU A 125 -106.65 79.81 65.39
C GLU A 125 -105.23 79.56 64.88
N LEU A 126 -104.32 80.54 65.03
CA LEU A 126 -102.90 80.39 64.77
C LEU A 126 -102.24 79.48 65.79
N GLU A 127 -102.65 79.44 67.05
CA GLU A 127 -102.14 78.47 68.02
C GLU A 127 -102.61 77.05 67.69
N LYS A 128 -103.82 76.87 67.13
CA LYS A 128 -104.26 75.58 66.57
C LYS A 128 -103.52 75.22 65.29
N ALA A 129 -103.28 76.17 64.39
CA ALA A 129 -102.52 75.99 63.17
C ALA A 129 -101.02 75.75 63.45
N VAL A 130 -100.46 76.39 64.47
CA VAL A 130 -99.10 76.18 64.98
C VAL A 130 -99.03 74.82 65.67
N LYS A 131 -100.01 74.40 66.46
CA LYS A 131 -100.05 73.03 67.00
C LYS A 131 -100.17 71.98 65.89
N LYS A 132 -100.89 72.26 64.81
CA LYS A 132 -100.98 71.38 63.63
C LYS A 132 -99.68 71.37 62.85
N SER A 133 -99.10 72.54 62.56
CA SER A 133 -97.82 72.72 61.88
C SER A 133 -96.65 72.17 62.71
N ASN A 134 -96.74 72.16 64.04
CA ASN A 134 -95.76 71.55 64.92
C ASN A 134 -95.86 70.03 64.90
N LYS A 135 -97.07 69.46 64.75
CA LYS A 135 -97.26 68.02 64.50
C LYS A 135 -96.82 67.62 63.09
N GLU A 136 -97.08 68.44 62.09
CA GLU A 136 -96.58 68.25 60.71
C GLU A 136 -95.05 68.44 60.66
N GLY A 137 -94.51 69.34 61.48
CA GLY A 137 -93.08 69.56 61.68
C GLY A 137 -92.42 68.40 62.44
N GLU A 138 -93.08 67.80 63.43
CA GLU A 138 -92.64 66.56 64.08
C GLU A 138 -92.68 65.37 63.13
N LEU A 139 -93.73 65.24 62.30
CA LEU A 139 -93.82 64.23 61.24
C LEU A 139 -92.72 64.41 60.19
N ALA A 140 -92.50 65.63 59.69
CA ALA A 140 -91.43 65.95 58.77
C ALA A 140 -90.05 65.73 59.43
N ARG A 141 -89.92 65.96 60.74
CA ARG A 141 -88.68 65.70 61.47
C ARG A 141 -88.42 64.21 61.64
N ILE A 142 -89.44 63.40 61.90
CA ILE A 142 -89.36 61.93 61.92
C ILE A 142 -89.04 61.39 60.51
N GLU A 143 -89.63 61.97 59.46
CA GLU A 143 -89.35 61.61 58.06
C GLU A 143 -87.93 62.02 57.64
N VAL A 144 -87.45 63.18 58.06
CA VAL A 144 -86.05 63.63 57.89
C VAL A 144 -85.10 62.72 58.68
N GLU A 145 -85.47 62.27 59.89
CA GLU A 145 -84.64 61.30 60.64
C GLU A 145 -84.67 59.90 60.02
N CYS A 146 -85.81 59.42 59.48
CA CYS A 146 -85.91 58.16 58.77
C CYS A 146 -85.13 58.19 57.44
N THR A 147 -85.22 59.28 56.68
CA THR A 147 -84.45 59.46 55.45
C THR A 147 -82.97 59.65 55.75
N LYS A 148 -82.59 60.32 56.84
CA LYS A 148 -81.21 60.40 57.30
C LYS A 148 -80.64 59.05 57.73
N ALA A 149 -81.43 58.23 58.43
CA ALA A 149 -81.05 56.87 58.79
C ALA A 149 -80.91 55.97 57.54
N SER A 150 -81.83 56.09 56.59
CA SER A 150 -81.77 55.39 55.30
C SER A 150 -80.59 55.84 54.44
N LEU A 151 -80.28 57.14 54.43
CA LEU A 151 -79.12 57.70 53.75
C LEU A 151 -77.82 57.23 54.41
N LYS A 152 -77.79 57.14 55.75
CA LYS A 152 -76.65 56.58 56.48
C LYS A 152 -76.46 55.10 56.12
N ALA A 153 -77.52 54.30 56.13
CA ALA A 153 -77.48 52.89 55.75
C ALA A 153 -77.02 52.70 54.29
N SER A 154 -77.54 53.49 53.36
CA SER A 154 -77.12 53.48 51.96
C SER A 154 -75.67 53.92 51.78
N ASN A 155 -75.21 54.91 52.54
CA ASN A 155 -73.81 55.33 52.52
C ASN A 155 -72.87 54.25 53.09
N ASP A 156 -73.31 53.53 54.13
CA ASP A 156 -72.59 52.38 54.67
C ASP A 156 -72.53 51.24 53.63
N GLU A 157 -73.63 50.93 52.93
CA GLU A 157 -73.64 49.99 51.79
C GLU A 157 -72.69 50.42 50.67
N VAL A 158 -72.66 51.71 50.31
CA VAL A 158 -71.74 52.24 49.30
C VAL A 158 -70.29 52.10 49.74
N ASN A 159 -69.98 52.28 51.02
CA ASN A 159 -68.64 52.09 51.54
C ASN A 159 -68.21 50.62 51.52
N GLU A 160 -69.12 49.69 51.85
CA GLU A 160 -68.86 48.26 51.71
C GLU A 160 -68.69 47.87 50.23
N LEU A 161 -69.51 48.39 49.32
CA LEU A 161 -69.34 48.18 47.88
C LEU A 161 -68.01 48.74 47.35
N LYS A 162 -67.57 49.90 47.82
CA LYS A 162 -66.24 50.44 47.49
C LYS A 162 -65.11 49.54 47.98
N LYS A 163 -65.26 48.95 49.17
CA LYS A 163 -64.28 48.00 49.72
C LYS A 163 -64.22 46.74 48.85
N VAL A 164 -65.36 46.16 48.49
CA VAL A 164 -65.45 45.03 47.56
C VAL A 164 -64.86 45.39 46.20
N GLN A 165 -65.14 46.57 45.67
CA GLN A 165 -64.59 47.06 44.40
C GLN A 165 -63.06 47.13 44.44
N ASN A 166 -62.48 47.66 45.53
CA ASN A 166 -61.04 47.73 45.71
C ASN A 166 -60.40 46.34 45.82
N GLU A 167 -61.02 45.43 46.59
CA GLU A 167 -60.57 44.04 46.70
C GLU A 167 -60.64 43.31 45.35
N LEU A 168 -61.71 43.53 44.58
CA LEU A 168 -61.87 42.95 43.25
C LEU A 168 -60.83 43.53 42.28
N GLY A 169 -60.58 44.84 42.33
CA GLY A 169 -59.53 45.52 41.55
C GLY A 169 -58.14 44.92 41.81
N LEU A 170 -57.78 44.68 43.08
CA LEU A 170 -56.53 44.01 43.45
C LEU A 170 -56.45 42.57 42.95
N LYS A 171 -57.56 41.80 43.00
CA LYS A 171 -57.61 40.44 42.46
C LYS A 171 -57.44 40.43 40.94
N VAL A 172 -58.08 41.37 40.24
CA VAL A 172 -57.95 41.54 38.78
C VAL A 172 -56.53 41.90 38.40
N GLN A 173 -55.90 42.86 39.11
CA GLN A 173 -54.50 43.21 38.87
C GLN A 173 -53.56 42.02 39.07
N LYS A 174 -53.70 41.28 40.18
CA LYS A 174 -52.94 40.05 40.42
C LYS A 174 -53.17 38.97 39.35
N ALA A 175 -54.39 38.88 38.81
CA ALA A 175 -54.69 37.97 37.72
C ALA A 175 -53.97 38.38 36.43
N TYR A 176 -53.95 39.68 36.09
CA TYR A 176 -53.20 40.20 34.95
C TYR A 176 -51.69 39.96 35.08
N GLU A 177 -51.12 40.18 36.26
CA GLU A 177 -49.69 39.90 36.52
C GLU A 177 -49.37 38.41 36.33
N LYS A 178 -50.24 37.51 36.79
CA LYS A 178 -50.09 36.07 36.56
C LYS A 178 -50.21 35.69 35.09
N VAL A 179 -51.15 36.28 34.35
CA VAL A 179 -51.29 36.04 32.91
C VAL A 179 -50.03 36.50 32.17
N ALA A 180 -49.51 37.69 32.49
CA ALA A 180 -48.28 38.20 31.89
C ALA A 180 -47.06 37.30 32.16
N LEU A 181 -46.96 36.73 33.36
CA LEU A 181 -45.92 35.76 33.69
C LEU A 181 -46.04 34.47 32.85
N VAL A 182 -47.26 33.93 32.73
CA VAL A 182 -47.51 32.72 31.92
C VAL A 182 -47.21 32.97 30.44
N ASP A 183 -47.58 34.13 29.90
CA ASP A 183 -47.28 34.50 28.51
C ASP A 183 -45.77 34.56 28.27
N PHE A 184 -44.99 35.07 29.23
CA PHE A 184 -43.53 35.08 29.15
C PHE A 184 -42.94 33.67 29.21
N GLU A 185 -43.41 32.81 30.12
CA GLU A 185 -43.01 31.40 30.19
C GLU A 185 -43.32 30.65 28.88
N LEU A 186 -44.49 30.91 28.28
CA LEU A 186 -44.87 30.32 26.99
C LEU A 186 -43.94 30.75 25.86
N GLU A 187 -43.54 32.02 25.80
CA GLU A 187 -42.61 32.48 24.76
C GLU A 187 -41.21 31.88 24.97
N LEU A 188 -40.76 31.72 26.22
CA LEU A 188 -39.52 31.01 26.52
C LEU A 188 -39.57 29.55 26.05
N TYR A 189 -40.64 28.83 26.36
CA TYR A 189 -40.79 27.44 25.91
C TYR A 189 -40.86 27.32 24.39
N LYS A 190 -41.44 28.31 23.70
CA LYS A 190 -41.48 28.35 22.24
C LYS A 190 -40.08 28.54 21.64
N ILE A 191 -39.26 29.41 22.22
CA ILE A 191 -37.86 29.60 21.82
C ILE A 191 -37.04 28.32 22.06
N GLU A 192 -37.19 27.69 23.23
CA GLU A 192 -36.51 26.42 23.54
C GLU A 192 -36.93 25.30 22.57
N LEU A 193 -38.22 25.22 22.22
CA LEU A 193 -38.73 24.25 21.26
C LEU A 193 -38.18 24.49 19.85
N GLU A 194 -38.09 25.74 19.41
CA GLU A 194 -37.48 26.11 18.12
C GLU A 194 -35.98 25.79 18.09
N SER A 195 -35.26 26.02 19.20
CA SER A 195 -33.86 25.60 19.34
C SER A 195 -33.72 24.08 19.26
N CYS A 196 -34.52 23.33 20.00
CA CYS A 196 -34.52 21.86 19.97
C CYS A 196 -34.83 21.30 18.58
N LYS A 197 -35.75 21.92 17.83
CA LYS A 197 -36.06 21.50 16.45
C LYS A 197 -34.86 21.69 15.53
N LYS A 198 -34.18 22.83 15.65
CA LYS A 198 -32.98 23.09 14.84
C LYS A 198 -31.86 22.09 15.15
N GLU A 199 -31.60 21.82 16.43
CA GLU A 199 -30.62 20.80 16.84
C GLU A 199 -31.00 19.40 16.32
N LEU A 200 -32.29 19.06 16.31
CA LEU A 200 -32.77 17.81 15.74
C LEU A 200 -32.53 17.71 14.23
N ASP A 201 -32.78 18.80 13.49
CA ASP A 201 -32.53 18.87 12.05
C ASP A 201 -31.02 18.72 11.76
N ASP A 202 -30.16 19.42 12.51
CA ASP A 202 -28.70 19.31 12.38
C ASP A 202 -28.23 17.86 12.63
N VAL A 203 -28.77 17.18 13.65
CA VAL A 203 -28.46 15.76 13.94
C VAL A 203 -28.96 14.81 12.83
N LEU A 204 -30.10 15.11 12.22
CA LEU A 204 -30.63 14.32 11.10
C LEU A 204 -29.74 14.46 9.85
N ASP A 205 -29.21 15.64 9.59
CA ASP A 205 -28.27 15.89 8.50
C ASP A 205 -26.95 15.15 8.74
N ASP A 206 -26.39 15.22 9.96
CA ASP A 206 -25.19 14.46 10.36
C ASP A 206 -25.40 12.95 10.22
N LEU A 207 -26.58 12.44 10.63
CA LEU A 207 -26.94 11.04 10.50
C LEU A 207 -27.02 10.61 9.02
N CYS A 208 -27.56 11.47 8.14
CA CYS A 208 -27.59 11.21 6.71
C CYS A 208 -26.17 11.16 6.13
N SER A 209 -25.31 12.13 6.47
CA SER A 209 -23.90 12.13 6.05
C SER A 209 -23.16 10.87 6.50
N CYS A 210 -23.33 10.47 7.78
CA CYS A 210 -22.73 9.24 8.31
C CYS A 210 -23.21 7.98 7.58
N LYS A 211 -24.48 7.93 7.17
CA LYS A 211 -25.05 6.80 6.43
C LYS A 211 -24.44 6.68 5.04
N ASP A 212 -24.21 7.80 4.35
CA ASP A 212 -23.58 7.83 3.04
C ASP A 212 -22.09 7.44 3.11
N GLU A 213 -21.37 7.94 4.12
CA GLU A 213 -19.98 7.53 4.37
C GLU A 213 -19.87 6.03 4.68
N ARG A 214 -20.80 5.49 5.49
CA ARG A 214 -20.87 4.05 5.76
C ARG A 214 -21.07 3.26 4.46
N ALA A 215 -22.02 3.67 3.61
CA ALA A 215 -22.26 2.99 2.34
C ALA A 215 -21.02 3.04 1.43
N LYS A 216 -20.32 4.17 1.39
CA LYS A 216 -19.06 4.31 0.65
C LYS A 216 -17.98 3.36 1.16
N MET A 217 -17.78 3.29 2.49
CA MET A 217 -16.82 2.37 3.10
C MET A 217 -17.17 0.90 2.84
N GLU A 218 -18.46 0.55 2.79
CA GLU A 218 -18.91 -0.82 2.51
C GLU A 218 -18.57 -1.25 1.07
N VAL A 219 -18.71 -0.34 0.10
CA VAL A 219 -18.28 -0.57 -1.29
C VAL A 219 -16.77 -0.69 -1.41
N GLU A 220 -16.00 0.17 -0.74
CA GLU A 220 -14.53 0.09 -0.72
C GLU A 220 -14.05 -1.23 -0.10
N LEU A 221 -14.66 -1.65 1.02
CA LEU A 221 -14.38 -2.96 1.64
C LEU A 221 -14.67 -4.14 0.71
N HIS A 222 -15.77 -4.10 -0.04
CA HIS A 222 -16.08 -5.15 -1.00
C HIS A 222 -15.05 -5.18 -2.14
N THR A 223 -14.64 -4.00 -2.64
CA THR A 223 -13.62 -3.87 -3.69
C THR A 223 -12.28 -4.44 -3.24
N ILE A 224 -11.84 -4.10 -2.01
CA ILE A 224 -10.60 -4.64 -1.42
C ILE A 224 -10.70 -6.16 -1.26
N ARG A 225 -11.85 -6.69 -0.83
CA ARG A 225 -12.07 -8.14 -0.69
C ARG A 225 -11.94 -8.86 -2.03
N ASP A 226 -12.48 -8.28 -3.10
CA ASP A 226 -12.41 -8.86 -4.45
C ASP A 226 -10.99 -8.81 -5.01
N GLN A 227 -10.28 -7.70 -4.80
CA GLN A 227 -8.86 -7.57 -5.14
C GLN A 227 -8.01 -8.62 -4.41
N LEU A 228 -8.19 -8.76 -3.09
CA LEU A 228 -7.48 -9.75 -2.28
C LEU A 228 -7.78 -11.18 -2.75
N SER A 229 -9.04 -11.47 -3.10
CA SER A 229 -9.44 -12.79 -3.62
C SER A 229 -8.78 -13.09 -4.96
N SER A 230 -8.68 -12.08 -5.84
CA SER A 230 -7.99 -12.19 -7.13
C SER A 230 -6.47 -12.40 -6.95
N GLU A 231 -5.84 -11.69 -6.02
CA GLU A 231 -4.42 -11.84 -5.70
C GLU A 231 -4.10 -13.22 -5.11
N ILE A 232 -4.95 -13.72 -4.20
CA ILE A 232 -4.81 -15.09 -3.65
C ILE A 232 -4.91 -16.13 -4.77
N LEU A 233 -5.88 -15.98 -5.68
CA LEU A 233 -6.01 -16.90 -6.82
C LEU A 233 -4.78 -16.87 -7.74
N ASN A 234 -4.23 -15.68 -8.01
CA ASN A 234 -3.02 -15.54 -8.82
C ASN A 234 -1.78 -16.14 -8.12
N SER A 235 -1.64 -15.90 -6.82
CA SER A 235 -0.58 -16.48 -5.99
C SER A 235 -0.61 -18.01 -6.02
N ASN A 236 -1.81 -18.61 -5.88
CA ASN A 236 -1.98 -20.06 -5.96
C ASN A 236 -1.56 -20.61 -7.33
N LYS A 237 -1.94 -19.95 -8.44
CA LYS A 237 -1.51 -20.35 -9.79
C LYS A 237 0.01 -20.31 -9.96
N ILE A 238 0.67 -19.28 -9.43
CA ILE A 238 2.13 -19.16 -9.46
C ILE A 238 2.76 -20.28 -8.64
N ASN A 239 2.21 -20.59 -7.46
CA ASN A 239 2.69 -21.67 -6.62
C ASN A 239 2.56 -23.04 -7.31
N ASP A 240 1.44 -23.31 -7.98
CA ASP A 240 1.24 -24.54 -8.75
C ASP A 240 2.24 -24.67 -9.92
N ASP A 241 2.52 -23.58 -10.64
CA ASP A 241 3.54 -23.55 -11.70
C ASP A 241 4.96 -23.81 -11.16
N LEU A 242 5.30 -23.20 -10.02
CA LEU A 242 6.57 -23.44 -9.33
C LEU A 242 6.70 -24.88 -8.85
N GLU A 243 5.63 -25.48 -8.34
CA GLU A 243 5.62 -26.88 -7.92
C GLU A 243 5.84 -27.83 -9.11
N MET A 244 5.18 -27.57 -10.24
CA MET A 244 5.38 -28.34 -11.47
C MET A 244 6.83 -28.23 -11.98
N LYS A 245 7.41 -27.02 -11.99
CA LYS A 245 8.82 -26.80 -12.37
C LYS A 245 9.79 -27.50 -11.42
N SER A 246 9.51 -27.48 -10.12
CA SER A 246 10.32 -28.18 -9.12
C SER A 246 10.35 -29.69 -9.38
N LYS A 247 9.18 -30.30 -9.58
CA LYS A 247 9.06 -31.73 -9.94
C LYS A 247 9.76 -32.07 -11.25
N PHE A 248 9.66 -31.19 -12.25
CA PHE A 248 10.37 -31.35 -13.52
C PHE A 248 11.88 -31.37 -13.34
N LEU A 249 12.44 -30.39 -12.62
CA LEU A 249 13.87 -30.31 -12.34
C LEU A 249 14.37 -31.48 -11.49
N GLU A 250 13.56 -31.96 -10.55
CA GLU A 250 13.88 -33.15 -9.76
C GLU A 250 14.02 -34.39 -10.66
N ASN A 251 13.09 -34.59 -11.60
CA ASN A 251 13.16 -35.67 -12.58
C ASN A 251 14.41 -35.52 -13.48
N GLU A 252 14.71 -34.32 -13.97
CA GLU A 252 15.90 -34.06 -14.79
C GLU A 252 17.20 -34.36 -14.02
N LEU A 253 17.26 -33.97 -12.74
CA LEU A 253 18.39 -34.27 -11.87
C LEU A 253 18.57 -35.78 -11.65
N THR A 254 17.47 -36.53 -11.48
CA THR A 254 17.56 -38.00 -11.38
C THR A 254 18.09 -38.64 -12.66
N LEU A 255 17.71 -38.14 -13.84
CA LEU A 255 18.21 -38.61 -15.12
C LEU A 255 19.72 -38.33 -15.27
N VAL A 256 20.15 -37.09 -15.01
CA VAL A 256 21.57 -36.72 -15.03
C VAL A 256 22.39 -37.56 -14.06
N ARG A 257 21.85 -37.86 -12.87
CA ARG A 257 22.51 -38.76 -11.89
C ARG A 257 22.68 -40.17 -12.44
N TYR A 258 21.68 -40.69 -13.13
CA TYR A 258 21.75 -42.01 -13.78
C TYR A 258 22.82 -42.03 -14.90
N GLU A 259 22.82 -41.02 -15.78
CA GLU A 259 23.81 -40.89 -16.84
C GLU A 259 25.24 -40.75 -16.30
N LEU A 260 25.43 -39.96 -15.24
CA LEU A 260 26.71 -39.82 -14.55
C LEU A 260 27.20 -41.16 -13.98
N HIS A 261 26.31 -41.94 -13.38
CA HIS A 261 26.70 -43.26 -12.88
C HIS A 261 27.07 -44.22 -14.00
N SER A 262 26.31 -44.25 -15.10
CA SER A 262 26.61 -45.08 -16.26
C SER A 262 27.94 -44.71 -16.92
N THR A 263 28.24 -43.42 -17.05
CA THR A 263 29.51 -42.94 -17.59
C THR A 263 30.68 -43.25 -16.67
N LYS A 264 30.50 -43.15 -15.35
CA LYS A 264 31.47 -43.59 -14.35
C LYS A 264 31.79 -45.08 -14.48
N ASP A 265 30.78 -45.94 -14.63
CA ASP A 265 30.98 -47.38 -14.76
C ASP A 265 31.72 -47.73 -16.07
N LYS A 266 31.37 -47.05 -17.17
CA LYS A 266 32.09 -47.18 -18.46
C LYS A 266 33.55 -46.76 -18.35
N LEU A 267 33.82 -45.67 -17.62
CA LEU A 267 35.20 -45.20 -17.39
C LEU A 267 35.99 -46.21 -16.56
N GLU A 268 35.41 -46.75 -15.48
CA GLU A 268 36.08 -47.78 -14.66
C GLU A 268 36.38 -49.05 -15.48
N PHE A 269 35.47 -49.46 -16.35
CA PHE A 269 35.69 -50.57 -17.27
C PHE A 269 36.82 -50.28 -18.27
N SER A 270 36.84 -49.08 -18.85
CA SER A 270 37.91 -48.64 -19.74
C SER A 270 39.27 -48.65 -19.04
N ASP A 271 39.34 -48.14 -17.80
CA ASP A 271 40.56 -48.14 -16.99
C ASP A 271 41.09 -49.57 -16.74
N LYS A 272 40.21 -50.53 -16.47
CA LYS A 272 40.58 -51.96 -16.34
C LYS A 272 41.17 -52.50 -17.65
N ASN A 273 40.55 -52.19 -18.80
CA ASN A 273 41.06 -52.61 -20.10
C ASN A 273 42.42 -51.99 -20.44
N VAL A 274 42.61 -50.70 -20.14
CA VAL A 274 43.89 -50.00 -20.34
C VAL A 274 44.99 -50.65 -19.49
N LYS A 275 44.71 -51.01 -18.23
CA LYS A 275 45.66 -51.74 -17.38
C LYS A 275 46.03 -53.10 -17.97
N ALA A 276 45.04 -53.88 -18.39
CA ALA A 276 45.27 -55.19 -19.01
C ALA A 276 46.10 -55.10 -20.30
N LEU A 277 45.80 -54.15 -21.18
CA LEU A 277 46.57 -53.91 -22.41
C LEU A 277 48.02 -53.48 -22.09
N LYS A 278 48.23 -52.68 -21.06
CA LYS A 278 49.56 -52.26 -20.62
C LYS A 278 50.40 -53.44 -20.11
N GLU A 279 49.77 -54.37 -19.38
CA GLU A 279 50.40 -55.62 -18.94
C GLU A 279 50.75 -56.52 -20.12
N GLN A 280 49.82 -56.72 -21.08
CA GLN A 280 50.05 -57.47 -22.30
C GLN A 280 51.21 -56.88 -23.14
N LEU A 281 51.24 -55.56 -23.31
CA LEU A 281 52.31 -54.88 -24.04
C LEU A 281 53.67 -55.05 -23.36
N SER A 282 53.69 -55.02 -22.02
CA SER A 282 54.92 -55.27 -21.24
C SER A 282 55.41 -56.71 -21.40
N SER A 283 54.49 -57.68 -21.39
CA SER A 283 54.80 -59.10 -21.66
C SER A 283 55.34 -59.29 -23.09
N PHE A 284 54.66 -58.75 -24.10
CA PHE A 284 55.10 -58.84 -25.50
C PHE A 284 56.47 -58.19 -25.72
N LYS A 285 56.74 -57.05 -25.06
CA LYS A 285 58.05 -56.39 -25.09
C LYS A 285 59.17 -57.31 -24.59
N ASN A 286 58.93 -58.07 -23.52
CA ASN A 286 59.90 -59.03 -23.00
C ASN A 286 60.11 -60.19 -23.98
N ILE A 287 59.04 -60.76 -24.54
CA ILE A 287 59.13 -61.81 -25.58
C ILE A 287 59.96 -61.33 -26.77
N CYS A 288 59.73 -60.11 -27.25
CA CYS A 288 60.53 -59.54 -28.34
C CYS A 288 62.01 -59.39 -27.97
N LYS A 289 62.32 -59.06 -26.71
CA LYS A 289 63.70 -58.99 -26.22
C LYS A 289 64.34 -60.39 -26.23
N ASP A 290 63.64 -61.39 -25.71
CA ASP A 290 64.11 -62.78 -25.67
C ASP A 290 64.31 -63.33 -27.08
N MET A 291 63.35 -63.11 -27.99
CA MET A 291 63.47 -63.51 -29.40
C MET A 291 64.66 -62.82 -30.09
N LYS A 292 64.95 -61.56 -29.76
CA LYS A 292 66.10 -60.85 -30.31
C LYS A 292 67.42 -61.47 -29.81
N GLU A 293 67.51 -61.79 -28.53
CA GLU A 293 68.68 -62.47 -27.94
C GLU A 293 68.88 -63.88 -28.55
N GLU A 294 67.81 -64.65 -28.75
CA GLU A 294 67.89 -65.95 -29.42
C GLU A 294 68.30 -65.83 -30.89
N LEU A 295 67.78 -64.82 -31.61
CA LEU A 295 68.19 -64.56 -32.99
C LEU A 295 69.70 -64.26 -33.08
N GLU A 296 70.24 -63.47 -32.15
CA GLU A 296 71.68 -63.18 -32.07
C GLU A 296 72.50 -64.47 -31.84
N LYS A 297 72.07 -65.33 -30.91
CA LYS A 297 72.71 -66.65 -30.69
C LYS A 297 72.69 -67.53 -31.95
N VAL A 298 71.55 -67.59 -32.65
CA VAL A 298 71.43 -68.38 -33.89
C VAL A 298 72.33 -67.81 -34.99
N GLN A 299 72.45 -66.48 -35.09
CA GLN A 299 73.37 -65.83 -36.02
C GLN A 299 74.83 -66.18 -35.71
N ASP A 300 75.23 -66.16 -34.43
CA ASP A 300 76.58 -66.55 -34.00
C ASP A 300 76.87 -68.02 -34.28
N GLN A 301 75.92 -68.91 -33.99
CA GLN A 301 76.03 -70.34 -34.29
C GLN A 301 76.17 -70.57 -35.81
N HIS A 302 75.35 -69.90 -36.62
CA HIS A 302 75.45 -69.98 -38.08
C HIS A 302 76.81 -69.48 -38.58
N TYR A 303 77.35 -68.40 -38.02
CA TYR A 303 78.69 -67.91 -38.36
C TYR A 303 79.78 -68.94 -38.05
N MET A 304 79.72 -69.56 -36.87
CA MET A 304 80.66 -70.61 -36.46
C MET A 304 80.55 -71.86 -37.34
N ALA A 305 79.33 -72.34 -37.59
CA ALA A 305 79.10 -73.49 -38.47
C ALA A 305 79.59 -73.21 -39.90
N ASN A 306 79.35 -72.02 -40.44
CA ASN A 306 79.86 -71.65 -41.76
C ASN A 306 81.40 -71.62 -41.80
N LYS A 307 82.05 -71.14 -40.72
CA LYS A 307 83.51 -71.19 -40.60
C LYS A 307 84.04 -72.63 -40.56
N GLU A 308 83.38 -73.53 -39.83
CA GLU A 308 83.70 -74.96 -39.80
C GLU A 308 83.52 -75.62 -41.17
N VAL A 309 82.43 -75.31 -41.88
CA VAL A 309 82.20 -75.76 -43.26
C VAL A 309 83.30 -75.28 -44.20
N GLN A 310 83.76 -74.03 -44.09
CA GLN A 310 84.90 -73.55 -44.88
C GLN A 310 86.20 -74.30 -44.54
N ASN A 311 86.47 -74.53 -43.25
CA ASN A 311 87.65 -75.28 -42.83
C ASN A 311 87.63 -76.74 -43.30
N THR A 312 86.47 -77.40 -43.25
CA THR A 312 86.32 -78.78 -43.74
C THR A 312 86.42 -78.84 -45.26
N LYS A 313 85.90 -77.82 -45.98
CA LYS A 313 86.07 -77.68 -47.43
C LYS A 313 87.54 -77.56 -47.83
N THR A 314 88.32 -76.72 -47.13
CA THR A 314 89.76 -76.57 -47.42
C THR A 314 90.55 -77.85 -47.11
N LEU A 315 90.23 -78.53 -46.01
CA LEU A 315 90.82 -79.83 -45.66
C LEU A 315 90.51 -80.90 -46.71
N LEU A 316 89.25 -80.98 -47.16
CA LEU A 316 88.83 -81.91 -48.21
C LEU A 316 89.56 -81.64 -49.53
N GLU A 317 89.73 -80.36 -49.90
CA GLU A 317 90.47 -79.98 -51.09
C GLU A 317 91.97 -80.32 -51.00
N SER A 318 92.57 -80.20 -49.81
CA SER A 318 93.93 -80.69 -49.54
C SER A 318 94.03 -82.22 -49.68
N SER A 319 93.12 -82.96 -49.05
CA SER A 319 93.10 -84.42 -49.14
C SER A 319 92.88 -84.91 -50.58
N ARG A 320 92.05 -84.21 -51.36
CA ARG A 320 91.86 -84.51 -52.79
C ARG A 320 93.17 -84.37 -53.57
N LYS A 321 93.97 -83.32 -53.31
CA LYS A 321 95.29 -83.15 -53.91
C LYS A 321 96.24 -84.28 -53.53
N GLU A 322 96.29 -84.66 -52.26
CA GLU A 322 97.10 -85.81 -51.80
C GLU A 322 96.69 -87.12 -52.48
N VAL A 323 95.39 -87.36 -52.65
CA VAL A 323 94.88 -88.54 -53.37
C VAL A 323 95.31 -88.52 -54.84
N ASP A 324 95.23 -87.37 -55.50
CA ASP A 324 95.66 -87.26 -56.90
C ASP A 324 97.19 -87.42 -57.02
N GLU A 325 97.99 -86.89 -56.09
CA GLU A 325 99.44 -87.15 -56.00
C GLU A 325 99.75 -88.64 -55.77
N LEU A 326 99.00 -89.32 -54.90
CA LEU A 326 99.13 -90.76 -54.66
C LEU A 326 98.76 -91.57 -55.91
N LYS A 327 97.69 -91.21 -56.62
CA LYS A 327 97.35 -91.84 -57.91
C LYS A 327 98.48 -91.68 -58.92
N ASP A 328 99.10 -90.51 -59.00
CA ASP A 328 100.24 -90.28 -59.91
C ASP A 328 101.49 -91.07 -59.48
N ARG A 329 101.73 -91.24 -58.17
CA ARG A 329 102.78 -92.14 -57.66
C ARG A 329 102.51 -93.60 -58.00
N ILE A 330 101.28 -94.07 -57.84
CA ILE A 330 100.86 -95.43 -58.21
C ILE A 330 101.10 -95.64 -59.71
N ARG A 331 100.67 -94.71 -60.56
CA ARG A 331 100.89 -94.80 -62.01
C ARG A 331 102.38 -94.90 -62.36
N ARG A 332 103.23 -94.07 -61.73
CA ARG A 332 104.69 -94.16 -61.91
C ARG A 332 105.24 -95.52 -61.50
N HIS A 333 104.82 -96.05 -60.36
CA HIS A 333 105.25 -97.39 -59.92
C HIS A 333 104.75 -98.51 -60.83
N GLU A 334 103.53 -98.40 -61.38
CA GLU A 334 103.02 -99.34 -62.38
C GLU A 334 103.87 -99.29 -63.67
N GLU A 335 104.23 -98.09 -64.14
CA GLU A 335 105.12 -97.90 -65.30
C GLU A 335 106.53 -98.46 -65.02
N GLU A 336 107.11 -98.20 -63.84
CA GLU A 336 108.38 -98.77 -63.40
C GLU A 336 108.33 -100.30 -63.33
N HIS A 337 107.25 -100.86 -62.77
CA HIS A 337 107.03 -102.29 -62.69
C HIS A 337 106.95 -102.92 -64.09
N GLN A 338 106.19 -102.33 -65.01
CA GLN A 338 106.14 -102.78 -66.41
C GLN A 338 107.51 -102.73 -67.09
N CYS A 339 108.31 -101.68 -66.83
CA CYS A 339 109.68 -101.58 -67.34
C CYS A 339 110.57 -102.70 -66.80
N MET A 340 110.53 -102.96 -65.48
CA MET A 340 111.25 -104.06 -64.85
C MET A 340 110.79 -105.42 -65.39
N GLU A 341 109.49 -105.62 -65.57
CA GLU A 341 108.92 -106.85 -66.13
C GLU A 341 109.38 -107.08 -67.57
N LEU A 342 109.44 -106.02 -68.40
CA LEU A 342 110.04 -106.08 -69.74
C LEU A 342 111.54 -106.41 -69.70
N GLN A 343 112.29 -105.88 -68.72
CA GLN A 343 113.70 -106.23 -68.54
C GLN A 343 113.88 -107.70 -68.12
N ILE A 344 113.08 -108.19 -67.17
CA ILE A 344 113.06 -109.60 -66.77
C ILE A 344 112.74 -110.47 -67.99
N GLN A 345 111.75 -110.10 -68.80
CA GLN A 345 111.42 -110.83 -70.02
C GLN A 345 112.58 -110.85 -71.02
N LYS A 346 113.28 -109.71 -71.19
CA LYS A 346 114.51 -109.65 -71.99
C LYS A 346 115.61 -110.56 -71.44
N MET A 347 115.79 -110.61 -70.12
CA MET A 347 116.75 -111.51 -69.48
C MET A 347 116.36 -112.97 -69.68
N ILE A 348 115.09 -113.34 -69.48
CA ILE A 348 114.57 -114.69 -69.76
C ILE A 348 114.85 -115.08 -71.21
N ASN A 349 114.63 -114.18 -72.16
CA ASN A 349 114.94 -114.42 -73.58
C ASN A 349 116.45 -114.58 -73.82
N HIS A 350 117.31 -113.76 -73.19
CA HIS A 350 118.76 -113.95 -73.23
C HIS A 350 119.17 -115.31 -72.65
N THR A 351 118.62 -115.70 -71.50
CA THR A 351 118.88 -117.01 -70.89
C THR A 351 118.43 -118.16 -71.79
N LYS A 352 117.28 -118.03 -72.45
CA LYS A 352 116.82 -119.00 -73.47
C LYS A 352 117.78 -119.08 -74.64
N LEU A 353 118.27 -117.94 -75.14
CA LEU A 353 119.25 -117.88 -76.23
C LEU A 353 120.56 -118.56 -75.82
N ILE A 354 121.10 -118.22 -74.64
CA ILE A 354 122.29 -118.86 -74.06
C ILE A 354 122.07 -120.37 -73.92
N ASN A 355 120.91 -120.81 -73.45
CA ASN A 355 120.59 -122.22 -73.31
C ASN A 355 120.50 -122.93 -74.68
N LEU A 356 119.94 -122.27 -75.72
CA LEU A 356 119.95 -122.78 -77.09
C LEU A 356 121.36 -122.83 -77.67
N GLU A 357 122.18 -121.82 -77.42
CA GLU A 357 123.58 -121.76 -77.83
C GLU A 357 124.41 -122.84 -77.12
N MET A 358 124.23 -123.03 -75.82
CA MET A 358 124.79 -124.14 -75.07
C MET A 358 124.31 -125.49 -75.60
N LYS A 359 123.03 -125.65 -75.95
CA LYS A 359 122.53 -126.88 -76.60
C LYS A 359 123.17 -127.11 -77.97
N SER A 360 123.37 -126.05 -78.75
CA SER A 360 124.05 -126.11 -80.06
C SER A 360 125.53 -126.46 -79.89
N ASN A 361 126.19 -125.87 -78.90
CA ASN A 361 127.58 -126.17 -78.55
C ASN A 361 127.73 -127.56 -77.95
N ASN A 362 126.78 -128.04 -77.15
CA ASN A 362 126.72 -129.44 -76.72
C ASN A 362 126.46 -130.37 -77.90
N LYS A 363 125.59 -130.02 -78.85
CA LYS A 363 125.44 -130.78 -80.11
C LYS A 363 126.71 -130.78 -80.94
N LYS A 364 127.45 -129.68 -81.00
CA LYS A 364 128.77 -129.60 -81.66
C LYS A 364 129.80 -130.41 -80.91
N LEU A 365 129.78 -130.39 -79.58
CA LEU A 365 130.65 -131.18 -78.73
C LEU A 365 130.32 -132.66 -78.87
N ASP A 366 129.05 -133.02 -78.94
CA ASP A 366 128.55 -134.36 -79.24
C ASP A 366 128.93 -134.75 -80.66
N GLN A 367 128.87 -133.85 -81.65
CA GLN A 367 129.37 -134.11 -83.02
C GLN A 367 130.89 -134.20 -83.08
N LEU A 368 131.64 -133.49 -82.23
CA LEU A 368 133.09 -133.58 -82.09
C LEU A 368 133.50 -134.85 -81.36
N LEU A 369 132.76 -135.24 -80.33
CA LEU A 369 132.89 -136.52 -79.64
C LEU A 369 132.53 -137.65 -80.59
N ILE A 370 131.40 -137.57 -81.29
CA ILE A 370 130.98 -138.52 -82.33
C ILE A 370 131.99 -138.54 -83.47
N SER A 371 132.56 -137.43 -83.94
CA SER A 371 133.59 -137.43 -85.01
C SER A 371 134.96 -137.91 -84.53
N SER A 372 135.33 -137.65 -83.27
CA SER A 372 136.55 -138.20 -82.65
C SER A 372 136.41 -139.69 -82.31
N LEU A 373 135.20 -140.13 -81.95
CA LEU A 373 134.84 -141.52 -81.74
C LEU A 373 134.66 -142.23 -83.08
N TRP A 374 134.12 -141.59 -84.13
CA TRP A 374 134.06 -142.11 -85.51
C TRP A 374 135.46 -142.24 -86.11
N LYS A 375 136.39 -141.34 -85.77
CA LYS A 375 137.82 -141.52 -86.07
C LYS A 375 138.46 -142.67 -85.30
N LYS A 376 137.91 -143.09 -84.15
CA LYS A 376 138.44 -144.17 -83.30
C LYS A 376 137.72 -145.52 -83.46
N LEU A 377 136.52 -145.58 -84.04
CA LEU A 377 135.62 -146.73 -83.92
C LEU A 377 135.13 -147.28 -85.27
N ASN A 378 136.00 -147.27 -86.28
CA ASN A 378 135.85 -148.09 -87.50
C ASN A 378 137.07 -149.00 -87.78
N HIS A 379 137.75 -149.41 -86.70
CA HIS A 379 138.13 -150.81 -86.54
C HIS A 379 137.20 -151.44 -85.50
N LYS A 380 136.38 -152.40 -85.97
CA LYS A 380 135.73 -153.49 -85.24
C LYS A 380 134.55 -153.20 -84.27
N VAL A 381 133.43 -153.83 -84.65
CA VAL A 381 132.48 -154.64 -83.84
C VAL A 381 131.09 -154.03 -83.53
N SER A 382 130.12 -154.94 -83.67
CA SER A 382 128.66 -154.90 -83.75
C SER A 382 127.88 -154.68 -82.43
N LEU A 383 126.63 -154.15 -82.58
CA LEU A 383 125.35 -154.44 -81.86
C LEU A 383 125.32 -154.28 -80.30
N PRO A 384 124.17 -154.28 -79.58
CA PRO A 384 122.75 -154.00 -79.86
C PRO A 384 122.04 -153.06 -78.81
N SER A 385 120.72 -152.98 -78.96
CA SER A 385 119.58 -152.46 -78.16
C SER A 385 119.57 -152.36 -76.61
N THR A 386 118.56 -151.61 -76.13
CA THR A 386 117.77 -151.61 -74.85
C THR A 386 118.05 -150.44 -73.88
N ASN A 387 117.20 -150.04 -72.93
CA ASN A 387 115.74 -149.86 -72.71
C ASN A 387 115.62 -149.29 -71.25
N CYS A 388 114.49 -148.68 -70.87
CA CYS A 388 114.09 -148.22 -69.49
C CYS A 388 114.81 -146.98 -68.90
N GLY A 389 114.20 -146.11 -68.08
CA GLY A 389 112.88 -146.00 -67.44
C GLY A 389 112.83 -144.66 -66.66
N HIS A 390 111.70 -143.94 -66.66
CA HIS A 390 110.81 -143.67 -65.51
C HIS A 390 111.46 -143.13 -64.21
N ILE A 391 110.91 -142.03 -63.67
CA ILE A 391 110.35 -141.89 -62.30
C ILE A 391 109.55 -140.57 -62.17
N VAL A 392 108.46 -140.69 -61.42
CA VAL A 392 107.37 -139.77 -61.03
C VAL A 392 107.71 -139.03 -59.71
N PHE A 393 106.96 -137.96 -59.35
CA PHE A 393 106.35 -137.62 -58.02
C PHE A 393 105.91 -136.12 -58.06
N GLN A 394 104.60 -135.77 -57.95
CA GLN A 394 103.81 -135.41 -56.73
C GLN A 394 104.25 -134.08 -56.07
N SER A 395 103.44 -133.21 -55.41
CA SER A 395 102.07 -133.19 -54.87
C SER A 395 101.79 -131.80 -54.21
N SER A 396 100.51 -131.49 -53.88
CA SER A 396 99.98 -130.61 -52.78
C SER A 396 99.91 -129.08 -53.02
N LYS A 397 99.00 -128.24 -52.45
CA LYS A 397 97.81 -128.35 -51.55
C LYS A 397 97.05 -126.99 -51.50
N GLU A 398 95.85 -127.01 -50.89
CA GLU A 398 94.82 -125.94 -50.65
C GLU A 398 95.20 -124.77 -49.72
N PHE A 399 94.40 -123.67 -49.73
CA PHE A 399 93.76 -123.06 -48.52
C PHE A 399 92.65 -122.04 -48.86
N ASP A 400 91.70 -121.92 -47.92
CA ASP A 400 90.42 -121.18 -47.87
C ASP A 400 90.51 -119.97 -46.88
N ILE A 401 89.59 -118.98 -46.91
CA ILE A 401 89.13 -118.09 -45.80
C ILE A 401 88.15 -117.00 -46.32
N SER A 402 87.05 -116.82 -45.59
CA SER A 402 85.95 -115.84 -45.77
C SER A 402 86.01 -114.68 -44.70
N PRO A 403 85.07 -113.70 -44.59
CA PRO A 403 85.32 -112.27 -44.36
C PRO A 403 84.98 -111.78 -42.92
N PRO A 404 84.91 -110.46 -42.66
CA PRO A 404 83.78 -110.01 -41.83
C PRO A 404 83.09 -108.69 -42.23
N ASN A 405 81.82 -108.66 -41.85
CA ASN A 405 80.82 -107.61 -41.73
C ASN A 405 81.29 -106.18 -41.42
N LEU A 406 80.62 -105.20 -42.04
CA LEU A 406 80.49 -103.84 -41.52
C LEU A 406 79.00 -103.45 -41.53
N GLU A 407 78.47 -103.28 -40.32
CA GLU A 407 77.11 -102.82 -40.01
C GLU A 407 76.87 -101.41 -40.54
N ILE A 408 75.71 -101.21 -41.17
CA ILE A 408 75.14 -99.89 -41.45
C ILE A 408 74.40 -99.47 -40.16
N ILE A 409 74.98 -98.58 -39.38
CA ILE A 409 74.25 -97.86 -38.32
C ILE A 409 73.62 -96.63 -38.96
N ALA A 410 72.31 -96.71 -39.22
CA ALA A 410 71.49 -95.54 -39.50
C ALA A 410 71.28 -94.77 -38.18
N HIS A 411 71.89 -93.59 -38.05
CA HIS A 411 71.47 -92.63 -37.04
C HIS A 411 70.32 -91.80 -37.59
N GLU A 412 69.14 -92.00 -37.00
CA GLU A 412 68.02 -91.08 -37.09
C GLU A 412 68.43 -89.72 -36.53
N ILE A 413 68.30 -88.69 -37.35
CA ILE A 413 68.42 -87.28 -36.97
C ILE A 413 67.07 -86.86 -36.37
N PRO A 414 67.00 -86.37 -35.12
CA PRO A 414 65.80 -85.71 -34.63
C PRO A 414 65.72 -84.33 -35.27
N ILE A 415 64.66 -84.08 -36.03
CA ILE A 415 64.25 -82.74 -36.43
C ILE A 415 63.56 -82.12 -35.20
N CYS A 416 64.16 -81.07 -34.66
CA CYS A 416 63.47 -80.07 -33.83
C CYS A 416 63.54 -78.73 -34.56
#